data_AF-E8RVT4-F1
#
_entry.id   AF-E8RVT4-F1
#
_cell.length_a   1.000
_cell.length_b   1.000
_cell.length_c   1.000
_cell.angle_alpha   90.00
_cell.angle_beta   90.00
_cell.angle_gamma   90.00
#
_symmetry.space_group_name_H-M   'P 1'
#
loop_
_entity.id
_entity.type
_entity.pdbx_description
1 polymer ?
#
loop_
_entity_poly.entity_id
_entity_poly.type
_entity_poly.pdbx_seq_one_letter_code
_entity_poly.pdbx_strand_id
1 'polypeptide(L)'
;MTGKRTKYSGDFKAKVALEAIKGEMTLAQLAAKHGVHQTLINSWKRQAIENMASAFSSKAEQAQADRESEVEKLHAKIGQLLVERDFLRKASGR
;
A
#
# COMPACT_ATOMS: atom_id res chain seq x y z
N MET A 1 24.52 -18.08 4.80
CA MET A 1 24.22 -17.54 6.14
C MET A 1 23.05 -16.59 6.04
N THR A 2 21.86 -16.98 6.49
CA THR A 2 20.66 -16.12 6.45
C THR A 2 20.76 -15.11 7.60
N GLY A 3 21.36 -13.95 7.33
CA GLY A 3 21.52 -12.88 8.31
C GLY A 3 20.17 -12.39 8.84
N LYS A 4 20.07 -12.23 10.17
CA LYS A 4 18.89 -11.70 10.86
C LYS A 4 18.59 -10.30 10.32
N ARG A 5 17.50 -10.16 9.54
CA ARG A 5 17.07 -8.87 9.00
C ARG A 5 16.76 -7.90 10.15
N THR A 6 17.47 -6.79 10.20
CA THR A 6 17.17 -5.69 11.12
C THR A 6 15.83 -5.08 10.77
N LYS A 7 14.93 -5.01 11.77
CA LYS A 7 13.62 -4.38 11.63
C LYS A 7 13.71 -2.95 12.17
N TYR A 8 13.30 -1.98 11.35
CA TYR A 8 13.22 -0.57 11.72
C TYR A 8 11.75 -0.19 11.95
N SER A 9 11.48 0.65 12.97
CA SER A 9 10.14 1.17 13.24
C SER A 9 9.66 2.11 12.13
N GLY A 10 8.34 2.28 12.01
CA GLY A 10 7.75 3.21 11.04
C GLY A 10 8.25 4.65 11.23
N ASP A 11 8.26 5.13 12.47
CA ASP A 11 8.71 6.48 12.83
C ASP A 11 10.15 6.73 12.43
N PHE A 12 11.03 5.74 12.64
CA PHE A 12 12.43 5.85 12.27
C PHE A 12 12.61 5.94 10.75
N LYS A 13 11.90 5.11 9.99
CA LYS A 13 11.92 5.17 8.52
C LYS A 13 11.40 6.52 8.02
N ALA A 14 10.32 7.02 8.60
CA ALA A 14 9.74 8.31 8.23
C ALA A 14 10.71 9.48 8.50
N LYS A 15 11.37 9.49 9.66
CA LYS A 15 12.39 10.50 10.01
C LYS A 15 13.56 10.49 9.01
N VAL A 16 14.12 9.31 8.75
CA VAL A 16 15.26 9.17 7.83
C VAL A 16 14.86 9.52 6.39
N ALA A 17 13.67 9.11 5.94
CA ALA A 17 13.14 9.47 4.63
C ALA A 17 12.94 10.98 4.48
N LEU A 18 12.43 11.65 5.52
CA LEU A 18 12.22 13.09 5.53
C LEU A 18 13.56 13.85 5.47
N GLU A 19 14.58 13.45 6.23
CA GLU A 19 15.93 14.02 6.12
C GLU A 19 16.51 13.81 4.70
N ALA A 20 16.27 12.65 4.09
CA ALA A 20 16.70 12.35 2.72
C ALA A 20 15.91 13.13 1.64
N ILE A 21 14.67 13.54 1.91
CA ILE A 21 13.85 14.37 1.02
C ILE A 21 14.31 15.82 1.10
N LYS A 22 14.57 16.34 2.32
CA LYS A 22 15.09 17.70 2.54
C LYS A 22 16.41 17.96 1.82
N GLY A 23 17.27 16.94 1.72
CA GLY A 23 18.52 17.03 0.95
C GLY A 23 19.63 17.82 1.62
N GLU A 24 19.50 18.16 2.91
CA GLU A 24 20.53 18.86 3.70
C GLU A 24 21.80 18.01 3.91
N MET A 25 21.67 16.68 3.83
CA MET A 25 22.77 15.73 3.94
C MET A 25 22.74 14.76 2.77
N THR A 26 23.92 14.32 2.33
CA THR A 26 24.02 13.27 1.29
C THR A 26 23.54 11.93 1.84
N LEU A 27 23.13 11.01 0.96
CA LEU A 27 22.72 9.65 1.37
C LEU A 27 23.85 8.91 2.12
N ALA A 28 25.10 9.17 1.78
CA ALA A 28 26.26 8.60 2.46
C ALA A 28 26.42 9.14 3.89
N GLN A 29 26.21 10.44 4.10
CA GLN A 29 26.22 11.05 5.43
C GLN A 29 25.05 10.57 6.28
N LEU A 30 23.85 10.44 5.71
CA LEU A 30 22.69 9.87 6.40
C LEU A 30 22.91 8.41 6.77
N ALA A 31 23.56 7.63 5.89
CA ALA A 31 23.92 6.26 6.17
C ALA A 31 24.89 6.13 7.35
N ALA A 32 25.90 7.00 7.40
CA ALA A 32 26.84 7.06 8.52
C ALA A 32 26.16 7.51 9.83
N LYS A 33 25.31 8.56 9.76
CA LYS A 33 24.61 9.15 10.92
C LYS A 33 23.64 8.17 11.59
N HIS A 34 22.86 7.45 10.79
CA HIS A 34 21.80 6.58 11.29
C HIS A 34 22.20 5.09 11.33
N GLY A 35 23.40 4.74 10.85
CA GLY A 35 23.88 3.35 10.76
C GLY A 35 23.08 2.50 9.77
N VAL A 36 22.49 3.12 8.74
CA VAL A 36 21.60 2.48 7.77
C VAL A 36 22.25 2.46 6.39
N HIS A 37 22.15 1.35 5.67
CA HIS A 37 22.68 1.29 4.30
C HIS A 37 21.95 2.26 3.35
N GLN A 38 22.70 2.93 2.47
CA GLN A 38 22.18 3.97 1.55
C GLN A 38 20.99 3.49 0.69
N THR A 39 21.02 2.22 0.26
CA THR A 39 19.91 1.60 -0.50
C THR A 39 18.60 1.57 0.27
N LEU A 40 18.63 1.33 1.59
CA LEU A 40 17.43 1.35 2.43
C LEU A 40 16.88 2.77 2.56
N ILE A 41 17.76 3.75 2.73
CA ILE A 41 17.39 5.16 2.81
C ILE A 41 16.71 5.60 1.50
N ASN A 42 17.27 5.21 0.35
CA ASN A 42 16.69 5.51 -0.95
C ASN A 42 15.32 4.82 -1.13
N SER A 43 15.20 3.55 -0.71
CA SER A 43 13.92 2.83 -0.72
C SER A 43 12.86 3.52 0.15
N TRP A 44 13.21 3.97 1.36
CA TRP A 44 12.27 4.66 2.25
C TRP A 44 11.92 6.05 1.75
N LYS A 45 12.89 6.79 1.17
CA LYS A 45 12.63 8.07 0.50
C LYS A 45 11.61 7.91 -0.62
N ARG A 46 11.80 6.91 -1.49
CA ARG A 46 10.87 6.61 -2.58
C ARG A 46 9.48 6.23 -2.05
N GLN A 47 9.41 5.32 -1.08
CA GLN A 47 8.14 4.94 -0.44
C GLN A 47 7.42 6.13 0.19
N ALA A 48 8.16 7.03 0.85
CA ALA A 48 7.58 8.22 1.47
C ALA A 48 7.00 9.17 0.41
N ILE A 49 7.66 9.34 -0.74
CA ILE A 49 7.16 10.19 -1.84
C ILE A 49 5.92 9.55 -2.50
N GLU A 50 5.97 8.25 -2.81
CA GLU A 50 4.85 7.53 -3.44
C GLU A 50 3.59 7.54 -2.56
N ASN A 51 3.75 7.40 -1.24
CA ASN A 51 2.65 7.42 -0.29
C ASN A 51 2.39 8.82 0.32
N MET A 52 3.07 9.87 -0.15
CA MET A 52 2.87 11.21 0.39
C MET A 52 1.48 11.73 0.01
N ALA A 53 1.07 11.51 -1.23
CA ALA A 53 -0.23 11.94 -1.74
C ALA A 53 -1.39 11.30 -0.94
N SER A 54 -1.26 10.05 -0.51
CA SER A 54 -2.29 9.38 0.29
C SER A 54 -2.36 9.86 1.74
N ALA A 55 -1.36 10.58 2.24
CA ALA A 55 -1.45 11.27 3.52
C ALA A 55 -2.33 12.54 3.44
N PHE A 56 -2.51 13.08 2.23
CA PHE A 56 -3.34 14.26 1.96
C PHE A 56 -4.71 13.93 1.36
N SER A 57 -4.93 12.69 0.90
CA SER A 57 -6.28 12.25 0.53
C SER A 57 -7.14 12.18 1.79
N SER A 58 -8.40 12.60 1.67
CA SER A 58 -9.32 12.50 2.80
C SER A 58 -9.53 11.03 3.12
N LYS A 59 -9.44 10.66 4.40
CA LYS A 59 -9.84 9.30 4.82
C LYS A 59 -11.26 8.95 4.36
N ALA A 60 -12.12 9.94 4.18
CA ALA A 60 -13.47 9.77 3.63
C ALA A 60 -13.45 9.40 2.15
N GLU A 61 -12.55 9.98 1.34
CA GLU A 61 -12.40 9.64 -0.08
C GLU A 61 -11.86 8.23 -0.25
N GLN A 62 -10.88 7.83 0.57
CA GLN A 62 -10.36 6.46 0.56
C GLN A 62 -11.43 5.44 0.98
N ALA A 63 -12.17 5.71 2.06
CA ALA A 63 -13.26 4.84 2.51
C ALA A 63 -14.40 4.75 1.47
N GLN A 64 -14.67 5.84 0.75
CA GLN A 64 -15.65 5.87 -0.33
C GLN A 64 -15.20 5.02 -1.52
N ALA A 65 -13.94 5.12 -1.94
CA ALA A 65 -13.38 4.30 -3.01
C ALA A 65 -13.39 2.79 -2.66
N ASP A 66 -13.04 2.46 -1.41
CA ASP A 66 -13.07 1.07 -0.93
C ASP A 66 -14.51 0.52 -0.93
N ARG A 67 -15.49 1.33 -0.51
CA ARG A 67 -16.91 0.99 -0.53
C ARG A 67 -17.43 0.79 -1.96
N GLU A 68 -17.05 1.64 -2.90
CA GLU A 68 -17.42 1.52 -4.31
C GLU A 68 -16.88 0.22 -4.92
N SER A 69 -15.63 -0.14 -4.60
CA SER A 69 -15.04 -1.43 -5.03
C SER A 69 -15.79 -2.64 -4.45
N GLU A 70 -16.23 -2.56 -3.19
CA GLU A 70 -17.01 -3.64 -2.56
C GLU A 70 -18.38 -3.78 -3.22
N VAL A 71 -19.05 -2.66 -3.50
CA VAL A 71 -20.34 -2.64 -4.21
C VAL A 71 -20.22 -3.28 -5.59
N GLU A 72 -19.17 -2.96 -6.34
CA GLU A 72 -18.93 -3.55 -7.67
C GLU A 72 -18.76 -5.08 -7.60
N LYS A 73 -17.96 -5.58 -6.63
CA LYS A 73 -17.76 -7.02 -6.42
C LYS A 73 -19.07 -7.72 -6.06
N LEU A 74 -19.89 -7.10 -5.20
CA LEU A 74 -21.19 -7.64 -4.83
C LEU A 74 -22.15 -7.66 -6.01
N HIS A 75 -22.21 -6.61 -6.82
CA HIS A 75 -23.01 -6.58 -8.05
C HIS A 75 -22.59 -7.68 -9.04
N ALA A 76 -21.28 -7.87 -9.24
CA ALA A 76 -20.77 -8.95 -10.07
C ALA A 76 -21.19 -10.33 -9.54
N LYS A 77 -21.13 -10.53 -8.21
CA LYS A 77 -21.55 -11.78 -7.59
C LYS A 77 -23.05 -12.03 -7.72
N ILE A 78 -23.88 -11.00 -7.55
CA ILE A 78 -25.33 -11.07 -7.78
C ILE A 78 -25.60 -11.48 -9.24
N GLY A 79 -24.93 -10.86 -10.20
CA GLY A 79 -25.04 -11.22 -11.62
C GLY A 79 -24.68 -12.69 -11.87
N GLN A 80 -23.56 -13.16 -11.32
CA GLN A 80 -23.16 -14.57 -11.40
C GLN A 80 -24.24 -15.51 -10.84
N LEU A 81 -24.75 -15.21 -9.63
CA LEU A 81 -25.77 -16.03 -8.96
C LEU A 81 -27.09 -16.04 -9.74
N LEU A 82 -27.48 -14.93 -10.37
CA LEU A 82 -28.68 -14.87 -11.21
C LEU A 82 -28.55 -15.80 -12.42
N VAL A 83 -27.40 -15.79 -13.09
CA VAL A 83 -27.12 -16.67 -14.24
C VAL A 83 -27.13 -18.14 -13.80
N GLU A 84 -26.44 -18.47 -12.71
CA GLU A 84 -26.41 -19.83 -12.15
C GLU A 84 -27.81 -20.33 -11.77
N ARG A 85 -28.60 -19.51 -11.08
CA ARG A 85 -29.99 -19.83 -10.72
C ARG A 85 -30.84 -20.08 -11.96
N ASP A 86 -30.76 -19.21 -12.96
CA ASP A 86 -31.58 -19.34 -14.18
C ASP A 86 -31.20 -20.56 -14.99
N PHE A 87 -29.91 -20.91 -15.03
CA PHE A 87 -29.42 -22.16 -15.60
C PHE A 87 -30.00 -23.37 -14.86
N LEU A 88 -29.88 -23.41 -13.53
CA LEU A 88 -30.39 -24.52 -12.71
C LEU A 88 -31.91 -24.68 -12.83
N ARG A 89 -32.67 -23.58 -12.86
CA ARG A 89 -34.13 -23.63 -13.05
C ARG A 89 -34.49 -24.22 -14.41
N LYS A 90 -33.78 -23.86 -15.48
CA LYS A 90 -33.99 -24.45 -16.82
C LYS A 90 -33.60 -25.93 -16.86
N ALA A 91 -32.52 -26.32 -16.19
CA ALA A 91 -32.03 -27.69 -16.18
C ALA A 91 -32.87 -28.65 -15.30
N SER A 92 -33.43 -28.14 -14.19
CA SER A 92 -34.25 -28.92 -13.25
C SER A 92 -35.74 -28.95 -13.60
N GLY A 93 -36.21 -28.13 -14.54
CA GLY A 93 -37.59 -28.13 -15.05
C GLY A 93 -37.93 -29.31 -15.96
N ARG A 94 -37.59 -30.53 -15.53
CA ARG A 94 -38.08 -31.81 -16.03
C ARG A 94 -39.11 -32.37 -15.07
#